data_AF-A0A444XAA4-F1
#
_entry.id   AF-A0A444XAA4-F1
#
_cell.length_a   1.000
_cell.length_b   1.000
_cell.length_c   1.000
_cell.angle_alpha   90.00
_cell.angle_beta   90.00
_cell.angle_gamma   90.00
#
_symmetry.space_group_name_H-M   'P 1'
#
loop_
_entity.id
_entity.type
_entity.pdbx_description
1 polymer ?
#
loop_
_entity_poly.entity_id
_entity_poly.type
_entity_poly.pdbx_seq_one_letter_code
_entity_poly.pdbx_strand_id
1 'polypeptide(L)'
;MAINFIKNGCSAQHPCATLLEDIAILVRRIPQVNWNHILREANSVADILVKKGQNLPHGLHVFYASSPDTTHTLSLDAFGSLKLKGCN
;
A
#
# COMPACT_ATOMS: atom_id res chain seq x y z
N MET A 1 -14.65 -5.97 2.51
CA MET A 1 -13.22 -6.06 2.13
C MET A 1 -12.94 -5.15 0.95
N ALA A 2 -11.82 -4.41 0.96
CA ALA A 2 -11.48 -3.45 -0.10
C ALA A 2 -11.47 -4.07 -1.52
N ILE A 3 -11.00 -5.32 -1.65
CA ILE A 3 -11.01 -6.05 -2.92
C ILE A 3 -12.44 -6.21 -3.48
N ASN A 4 -13.44 -6.40 -2.62
CA ASN A 4 -14.83 -6.52 -3.06
C ASN A 4 -15.34 -5.20 -3.66
N PHE A 5 -14.96 -4.07 -3.08
CA PHE A 5 -15.28 -2.74 -3.63
C PHE A 5 -14.62 -2.54 -4.99
N ILE A 6 -13.36 -2.96 -5.16
CA ILE A 6 -12.66 -2.84 -6.43
C ILE A 6 -13.28 -3.72 -7.52
N LYS A 7 -13.66 -4.96 -7.17
CA LYS A 7 -14.21 -5.93 -8.12
C LYS A 7 -15.66 -5.65 -8.50
N ASN A 8 -16.49 -5.27 -7.52
CA ASN A 8 -17.95 -5.19 -7.68
C ASN A 8 -18.48 -3.75 -7.67
N GLY A 9 -17.62 -2.76 -7.42
CA GLY A 9 -18.01 -1.37 -7.26
C GLY A 9 -18.75 -1.09 -5.95
N CYS A 10 -19.38 0.09 -5.88
CA CYS A 10 -20.28 0.49 -4.81
C CYS A 10 -21.36 1.44 -5.35
N SER A 11 -22.33 1.81 -4.50
CA SER A 11 -23.30 2.87 -4.83
C SER A 11 -22.59 4.19 -5.12
N ALA A 12 -23.14 5.01 -6.03
CA ALA A 12 -22.64 6.34 -6.33
C ALA A 12 -22.71 7.31 -5.12
N GLN A 13 -23.56 7.03 -4.14
CA GLN A 13 -23.68 7.81 -2.91
C GLN A 13 -22.65 7.39 -1.84
N HIS A 14 -21.90 6.31 -2.10
CA HIS A 14 -20.92 5.81 -1.14
C HIS A 14 -19.68 6.75 -1.13
N PRO A 15 -19.09 7.04 0.05
CA PRO A 15 -17.94 7.95 0.16
C PRO A 15 -16.73 7.58 -0.71
N CYS A 16 -16.57 6.29 -1.03
CA CYS A 16 -15.48 5.79 -1.86
C CYS A 16 -15.78 5.73 -3.37
N ALA A 17 -16.95 6.19 -3.83
CA ALA A 17 -17.34 6.06 -5.25
C ALA A 17 -16.32 6.71 -6.19
N THR A 18 -15.93 7.96 -5.92
CA THR A 18 -14.91 8.68 -6.71
C THR A 18 -13.56 7.97 -6.71
N LEU A 19 -13.13 7.44 -5.56
CA LEU A 19 -11.87 6.69 -5.47
C LEU A 19 -11.90 5.40 -6.32
N LEU A 20 -13.03 4.71 -6.39
CA LEU A 20 -13.16 3.51 -7.23
C LEU A 20 -13.17 3.85 -8.72
N GLU A 21 -13.74 4.99 -9.11
CA GLU A 21 -13.67 5.48 -10.49
C GLU A 21 -12.22 5.78 -10.89
N ASP A 22 -11.47 6.46 -10.03
CA ASP A 22 -10.04 6.74 -10.25
C ASP A 22 -9.22 5.44 -10.38
N ILE A 23 -9.45 4.47 -9.49
CA ILE A 23 -8.82 3.15 -9.56
C ILE A 23 -9.18 2.47 -10.90
N ALA A 24 -10.44 2.49 -11.33
CA ALA A 24 -10.87 1.87 -12.58
C ALA A 24 -10.20 2.51 -13.80
N ILE A 25 -10.03 3.84 -13.81
CA ILE A 25 -9.31 4.56 -14.87
C ILE A 25 -7.84 4.13 -14.92
N LEU A 26 -7.18 3.99 -13.77
CA LEU A 26 -5.78 3.57 -13.68
C LEU A 26 -5.60 2.11 -14.13
N VAL A 27 -6.47 1.21 -13.70
CA VAL A 27 -6.41 -0.22 -14.06
C VAL A 27 -6.52 -0.43 -15.57
N ARG A 28 -7.36 0.35 -16.26
CA ARG A 28 -7.48 0.28 -17.73
C ARG A 28 -6.16 0.57 -18.47
N ARG A 29 -5.19 1.22 -17.81
CA ARG A 29 -3.88 1.55 -18.38
C ARG A 29 -2.82 0.50 -18.06
N ILE A 30 -3.10 -0.46 -17.18
CA ILE A 30 -2.16 -1.49 -16.75
C ILE A 30 -2.57 -2.82 -17.39
N PRO A 31 -1.70 -3.48 -18.19
CA PRO A 31 -2.06 -4.68 -18.95
C PRO A 31 -2.63 -5.84 -18.11
N GLN A 32 -2.14 -6.01 -16.88
CA GLN A 32 -2.58 -7.06 -15.97
C GLN A 32 -2.49 -6.57 -14.51
N VAL A 33 -3.60 -6.69 -13.77
CA VAL A 33 -3.67 -6.31 -12.35
C VAL A 33 -4.25 -7.47 -11.54
N ASN A 34 -3.52 -7.89 -10.51
CA ASN A 34 -3.97 -8.90 -9.56
C ASN A 34 -4.20 -8.26 -8.18
N TRP A 35 -5.35 -8.57 -7.57
CA TRP A 35 -5.72 -8.05 -6.26
C TRP A 35 -5.66 -9.15 -5.21
N ASN A 36 -4.71 -9.05 -4.28
CA ASN A 36 -4.51 -10.01 -3.20
C ASN A 36 -4.65 -9.33 -1.85
N HIS A 37 -5.31 -10.01 -0.92
CA HIS A 37 -5.36 -9.57 0.46
C HIS A 37 -4.16 -10.16 1.20
N ILE A 38 -3.41 -9.31 1.90
CA ILE A 38 -2.26 -9.73 2.71
C ILE A 38 -2.39 -9.16 4.12
N LEU A 39 -1.76 -9.84 5.08
CA LEU A 39 -1.70 -9.37 6.46
C LEU A 39 -0.91 -8.06 6.53
N ARG A 40 -1.30 -7.18 7.46
CA ARG A 40 -0.64 -5.87 7.64
C ARG A 40 0.84 -6.01 7.97
N GLU A 41 1.17 -7.02 8.78
CA GLU A 41 2.53 -7.35 9.19
C GLU A 41 3.39 -7.78 7.99
N ALA A 42 2.80 -8.50 7.04
CA ALA A 42 3.47 -8.88 5.79
C ALA A 42 3.67 -7.68 4.86
N ASN A 43 2.83 -6.64 4.96
CA ASN A 43 2.97 -5.39 4.20
C ASN A 43 3.64 -4.26 5.01
N SER A 44 4.57 -4.63 5.89
CA SER A 44 5.15 -3.69 6.87
C SER A 44 5.90 -2.52 6.25
N VAL A 45 6.55 -2.71 5.09
CA VAL A 45 7.24 -1.62 4.36
C VAL A 45 6.23 -0.56 3.93
N ALA A 46 5.11 -0.95 3.32
CA ALA A 46 4.08 0.00 2.90
C ALA A 46 3.48 0.75 4.10
N ASP A 47 3.22 0.06 5.22
CA ASP A 47 2.69 0.67 6.45
C ASP A 47 3.64 1.72 7.03
N ILE A 48 4.95 1.44 7.04
CA ILE A 48 5.97 2.39 7.51
C ILE A 48 6.07 3.59 6.56
N LEU A 49 6.06 3.37 5.25
CA LEU A 49 6.14 4.45 4.26
C LEU A 49 4.92 5.37 4.34
N VAL A 50 3.71 4.83 4.52
CA VAL A 50 2.50 5.63 4.72
C VAL A 50 2.59 6.48 5.98
N LYS A 51 3.02 5.90 7.11
CA LYS A 51 3.21 6.64 8.38
C LYS A 51 4.24 7.76 8.24
N LYS A 52 5.32 7.52 7.51
CA LYS A 52 6.33 8.54 7.22
C LYS A 52 5.72 9.67 6.37
N GLY A 53 4.99 9.30 5.32
CA GLY A 53 4.32 10.24 4.41
C GLY A 53 3.31 11.16 5.08
N GLN A 54 2.62 10.70 6.13
CA GLN A 54 1.69 11.52 6.91
C GLN A 54 2.35 12.74 7.58
N ASN A 55 3.66 12.68 7.82
CA ASN A 55 4.42 13.79 8.40
C ASN A 55 5.08 14.69 7.34
N LEU A 56 4.90 14.39 6.05
CA LEU A 56 5.46 15.17 4.95
C LEU A 56 4.41 16.15 4.40
N PRO A 57 4.83 17.30 3.85
CA PRO A 57 3.94 18.17 3.10
C PRO A 57 3.29 17.43 1.92
N HIS A 58 2.13 17.87 1.46
CA HIS A 58 1.53 17.34 0.24
C HIS A 58 2.46 17.55 -0.96
N GLY A 59 2.76 16.48 -1.70
CA GLY A 59 3.63 16.53 -2.87
C GLY A 59 4.32 15.20 -3.16
N LEU A 60 5.07 15.16 -4.25
CA LEU A 60 5.96 14.04 -4.59
C LEU A 60 7.30 14.23 -3.89
N HIS A 61 7.65 13.30 -3.00
CA HIS A 61 8.92 13.30 -2.29
C HIS A 61 9.78 12.14 -2.78
N VAL A 62 10.95 12.46 -3.34
CA VAL A 62 11.92 11.47 -3.81
C VAL A 62 13.11 11.46 -2.85
N PHE A 63 13.39 10.30 -2.26
CA PHE A 63 14.52 10.11 -1.36
C PHE A 63 15.60 9.29 -2.07
N TYR A 64 16.82 9.83 -2.16
CA TYR A 64 17.96 9.12 -2.77
C TYR A 64 18.59 8.07 -1.85
N ALA A 65 18.26 8.10 -0.56
CA ALA A 65 18.67 7.13 0.43
C ALA A 65 17.51 6.81 1.37
N SER A 66 17.46 5.56 1.84
CA SER A 66 16.52 5.18 2.89
C SER A 66 16.87 5.91 4.18
N SER A 67 15.86 6.47 4.84
CA SER A 67 16.04 7.08 6.14
C SER A 67 16.21 5.99 7.21
N PRO A 68 16.91 6.26 8.33
CA PRO A 68 17.25 5.24 9.34
C PRO A 68 16.03 4.45 9.87
N ASP A 69 14.88 5.10 9.96
CA ASP A 69 13.58 4.55 10.37
C ASP A 69 12.99 3.53 9.38
N THR A 70 13.43 3.52 8.12
CA THR A 70 12.94 2.64 7.05
C THR A 70 13.96 1.60 6.60
N THR A 71 15.26 1.88 6.77
CA THR A 71 16.37 1.06 6.26
C THR A 71 16.24 -0.41 6.68
N HIS A 72 15.99 -0.68 7.96
CA HIS A 72 15.93 -2.06 8.47
C HIS A 72 14.75 -2.87 7.91
N THR A 73 13.58 -2.25 7.77
CA THR A 73 12.40 -2.94 7.23
C THR A 73 12.56 -3.17 5.73
N LEU A 74 13.08 -2.18 5.00
CA LEU A 74 13.42 -2.32 3.59
C LEU A 74 14.45 -3.42 3.35
N SER A 75 15.48 -3.52 4.19
CA SER A 75 16.47 -4.60 4.07
C SER A 75 15.84 -5.97 4.31
N LEU A 76 15.01 -6.13 5.35
CA LEU A 76 14.37 -7.42 5.63
C LEU A 76 13.43 -7.87 4.50
N ASP A 77 12.68 -6.94 3.93
CA ASP A 77 11.81 -7.18 2.78
C ASP A 77 12.63 -7.61 1.55
N ALA A 78 13.74 -6.91 1.26
CA ALA A 78 14.66 -7.27 0.19
C ALA A 78 15.29 -8.66 0.37
N PHE A 79 15.54 -9.09 1.61
CA PHE A 79 16.02 -10.44 1.93
C PHE A 79 14.91 -11.50 2.00
N GLY A 80 13.64 -11.14 1.77
CA GLY A 80 12.50 -12.06 1.89
C GLY A 80 12.27 -12.57 3.31
N SER A 81 12.83 -11.90 4.32
CA SER A 81 12.75 -12.30 5.71
C SER A 81 11.45 -11.79 6.33
N LEU A 82 10.47 -12.67 6.46
CA LEU A 82 9.22 -12.37 7.15
C LEU A 82 9.49 -12.14 8.64
N LYS A 83 9.18 -10.94 9.15
CA LYS A 83 9.09 -10.71 10.59
C LYS A 83 7.86 -11.43 11.15
N LEU A 84 8.04 -12.65 11.65
CA LEU A 84 7.09 -13.27 12.56
C LEU A 84 7.16 -12.53 13.90
N LYS A 85 6.23 -11.62 14.16
CA LYS A 85 5.97 -11.17 15.53
C LYS A 85 5.18 -12.25 16.23
N GLY A 86 5.80 -12.99 17.17
CA GLY A 86 5.07 -13.94 18.03
C GLY A 86 5.79 -15.25 18.40
N CYS A 87 7.05 -15.48 18.01
CA CYS A 87 7.82 -16.59 18.57
C CYS A 87 8.61 -16.12 19.80
N ASN A 88 7.93 -16.09 20.95
CA ASN A 88 8.55 -16.22 22.27
C ASN A 88 7.86 -17.39 22.97
#